data_AF-A0A2Z6RDW5-F1
#
_entry.id   AF-A0A2Z6RDW5-F1
#
_cell.length_a   1.000
_cell.length_b   1.000
_cell.length_c   1.000
_cell.angle_alpha   90.00
_cell.angle_beta   90.00
_cell.angle_gamma   90.00
#
_symmetry.space_group_name_H-M   'P 1'
#
loop_
_entity.id
_entity.type
_entity.pdbx_description
1 polymer ?
#
loop_
_entity_poly.entity_id
_entity_poly.type
_entity_poly.pdbx_seq_one_letter_code
_entity_poly.pdbx_strand_id
1 'polypeptide(L)'
;MGGVDIADQLRGYYGTQLPVRRTWMPLFFWLLDTALVNSYLILKKVNTNINHKDFRLQIVWDLIEESLKESEKKPHTRNQVDELTNQFKFIYVDPTKKQQYVTTKYELPIIRLFPEGHYPEWRETRSSCVWCKYLVKKNQEKAAKNPPQSQLYCIKYDLALCCNKERSNCFKDFHTYREDDD
;
A
#
# COMPACT_ATOMS: atom_id res chain seq x y z
N MET A 1 -0.11 6.89 -50.17
CA MET A 1 1.08 6.88 -49.28
C MET A 1 0.95 8.07 -48.33
N GLY A 2 1.36 7.95 -47.06
CA GLY A 2 1.22 9.03 -46.06
C GLY A 2 0.17 8.81 -44.96
N GLY A 3 -0.63 7.74 -45.01
CA GLY A 3 -1.63 7.45 -43.97
C GLY A 3 -1.01 7.19 -42.60
N VAL A 4 0.18 6.56 -42.57
CA VAL A 4 0.94 6.33 -41.33
C VAL A 4 1.48 7.64 -40.76
N ASP A 5 2.04 8.52 -41.60
CA ASP A 5 2.56 9.82 -41.19
C ASP A 5 1.44 10.72 -40.63
N ILE A 6 0.27 10.73 -41.28
CA ILE A 6 -0.91 11.46 -40.81
C ILE A 6 -1.38 10.92 -39.46
N ALA A 7 -1.40 9.59 -39.28
CA ALA A 7 -1.79 8.99 -38.02
C ALA A 7 -0.82 9.34 -36.89
N ASP A 8 0.49 9.30 -37.14
CA ASP A 8 1.49 9.68 -36.14
C ASP A 8 1.45 11.18 -35.82
N GLN A 9 1.21 12.03 -36.82
CA GLN A 9 1.02 13.46 -36.64
C GLN A 9 -0.21 13.76 -35.76
N LEU A 10 -1.36 13.11 -36.03
CA LEU A 10 -2.57 13.25 -35.21
C LEU A 10 -2.38 12.79 -33.76
N ARG A 11 -1.58 11.74 -33.57
CA ARG A 11 -1.18 11.25 -32.25
C ARG A 11 -0.28 12.26 -31.53
N GLY A 12 0.71 12.80 -32.24
CA GLY A 12 1.69 13.75 -31.71
C GLY A 12 1.09 15.08 -31.25
N TYR A 13 0.03 15.58 -31.90
CA TYR A 13 -0.62 16.84 -31.52
C TYR A 13 -1.17 16.86 -30.09
N TYR A 14 -1.61 15.71 -29.59
CA TYR A 14 -2.22 15.60 -28.27
C TYR A 14 -1.76 14.29 -27.58
N GLY A 15 -0.46 14.13 -27.37
CA GLY A 15 0.09 12.95 -26.69
C GLY A 15 -0.31 12.87 -25.22
N THR A 16 -0.68 11.68 -24.74
CA THR A 16 -0.95 11.41 -23.31
C THR A 16 0.25 10.79 -22.58
N GLN A 17 1.38 10.65 -23.27
CA GLN A 17 2.59 10.03 -22.75
C GLN A 17 3.11 10.74 -21.50
N LEU A 18 3.24 9.98 -20.40
CA LEU A 18 3.87 10.44 -19.17
C LEU A 18 5.30 9.88 -19.04
N PRO A 19 6.22 10.57 -18.33
CA PRO A 19 7.52 10.02 -17.97
C PRO A 19 7.36 8.97 -16.86
N VAL A 20 7.67 7.71 -17.17
CA VAL A 20 7.45 6.57 -16.25
C VAL A 20 8.59 5.56 -16.36
N ARG A 21 8.95 4.94 -15.23
CA ARG A 21 10.04 3.95 -15.13
C ARG A 21 9.67 2.56 -15.67
N ARG A 22 8.38 2.27 -15.80
CA ARG A 22 7.88 0.96 -16.25
C ARG A 22 7.92 0.90 -17.77
N THR A 23 8.64 -0.08 -18.31
CA THR A 23 8.91 -0.23 -19.75
C THR A 23 7.68 -0.51 -20.61
N TRP A 24 6.61 -1.05 -20.02
CA TRP A 24 5.35 -1.33 -20.74
C TRP A 24 4.41 -0.12 -20.82
N MET A 25 4.58 0.89 -19.95
CA MET A 25 3.68 2.05 -19.92
C MET A 25 3.73 2.90 -21.20
N PRO A 26 4.89 3.12 -21.86
CA PRO A 26 4.91 3.78 -23.17
C PRO A 26 4.05 3.07 -24.22
N LEU A 27 4.01 1.73 -24.23
CA LEU A 27 3.13 0.97 -25.13
C LEU A 27 1.66 1.20 -24.80
N PHE A 28 1.31 1.25 -23.51
CA PHE A 28 -0.05 1.56 -23.07
C PHE A 28 -0.51 2.95 -23.52
N PHE A 29 0.30 3.99 -23.30
CA PHE A 29 -0.05 5.35 -23.74
C PHE A 29 -0.11 5.47 -25.25
N TRP A 30 0.79 4.78 -25.98
CA TRP A 30 0.72 4.72 -27.43
C TRP A 30 -0.61 4.11 -27.91
N LEU A 31 -1.03 2.97 -27.33
CA LEU A 31 -2.32 2.34 -27.65
C LEU A 31 -3.51 3.23 -27.29
N LEU A 32 -3.45 3.93 -26.16
CA LEU A 32 -4.49 4.86 -25.71
C LEU A 32 -4.64 6.02 -26.70
N ASP A 33 -3.53 6.67 -27.09
CA ASP A 33 -3.56 7.76 -28.06
C ASP A 33 -4.08 7.28 -29.42
N THR A 34 -3.69 6.08 -29.86
CA THR A 34 -4.20 5.47 -31.11
C THR A 34 -5.70 5.21 -31.02
N ALA A 35 -6.20 4.67 -29.90
CA ALA A 35 -7.62 4.43 -29.70
C ALA A 35 -8.42 5.74 -29.73
N LEU A 36 -7.94 6.81 -29.09
CA LEU A 36 -8.57 8.13 -29.10
C LEU A 36 -8.65 8.71 -30.51
N VAL A 37 -7.55 8.64 -31.29
CA VAL A 37 -7.54 9.11 -32.68
C VAL A 37 -8.51 8.31 -33.55
N ASN A 38 -8.56 6.98 -33.40
CA ASN A 38 -9.48 6.15 -34.15
C ASN A 38 -10.95 6.47 -33.81
N SER A 39 -11.28 6.64 -32.54
CA SER A 39 -12.62 7.06 -32.10
C SER A 39 -13.00 8.44 -32.66
N TYR A 40 -12.06 9.39 -32.66
CA TYR A 40 -12.26 10.70 -33.28
C TYR A 40 -12.55 10.58 -34.79
N LEU A 41 -11.78 9.76 -35.52
CA LEU A 41 -11.98 9.56 -36.96
C LEU A 41 -13.33 8.91 -37.28
N ILE A 42 -13.78 7.96 -36.44
CA ILE A 42 -15.12 7.37 -36.56
C ILE A 42 -16.19 8.44 -36.37
N LEU A 43 -16.08 9.24 -35.29
CA LEU A 43 -17.03 10.31 -35.03
C LEU A 43 -17.04 11.38 -36.13
N LYS A 44 -15.86 11.74 -36.66
CA LYS A 44 -15.73 12.70 -37.77
C LYS A 44 -16.34 12.20 -39.07
N LYS A 45 -16.38 10.89 -39.30
CA LYS A 45 -17.09 10.30 -40.45
C LYS A 45 -18.61 10.41 -40.30
N VAL A 46 -19.12 10.34 -39.07
CA VAL A 46 -20.55 10.46 -38.79
C VAL A 46 -21.00 11.92 -38.73
N ASN A 47 -20.17 12.79 -38.15
CA ASN A 47 -20.47 14.21 -37.94
C ASN A 47 -19.34 15.07 -38.52
N THR A 48 -19.65 15.93 -39.49
CA THR A 48 -18.65 16.54 -40.37
C THR A 48 -17.83 17.67 -39.74
N ASN A 49 -18.27 18.25 -38.61
CA ASN A 49 -17.74 19.52 -38.10
C ASN A 49 -17.15 19.49 -36.67
N ILE A 50 -16.80 18.33 -36.14
CA ILE A 50 -16.20 18.25 -34.79
C ILE A 50 -14.68 18.44 -34.84
N ASN A 51 -14.19 19.44 -34.11
CA ASN A 51 -12.76 19.67 -33.90
C ASN A 51 -12.17 18.62 -32.96
N HIS A 52 -10.93 18.18 -33.19
CA HIS A 52 -10.28 17.15 -32.38
C HIS A 52 -10.11 17.59 -30.92
N LYS A 53 -9.86 18.89 -30.68
CA LYS A 53 -9.78 19.46 -29.33
C LYS A 53 -11.10 19.30 -28.57
N ASP A 54 -12.21 19.65 -29.21
CA ASP A 54 -13.53 19.68 -28.56
C ASP A 54 -13.99 18.25 -28.25
N PHE A 55 -13.71 17.31 -29.15
CA PHE A 55 -13.90 15.88 -28.90
C PHE A 55 -13.14 15.39 -27.66
N ARG A 56 -11.88 15.78 -27.51
CA ARG A 56 -11.07 15.39 -26.33
C ARG A 56 -11.59 16.02 -25.05
N LEU A 57 -11.97 17.29 -25.09
CA LEU A 57 -12.56 17.96 -23.94
C LEU A 57 -13.85 17.28 -23.50
N GLN A 58 -14.71 16.92 -24.45
CA GLN A 58 -15.95 16.20 -24.17
C GLN A 58 -15.68 14.87 -23.45
N ILE A 59 -14.76 14.05 -23.97
CA ILE A 59 -14.39 12.78 -23.31
C ILE A 59 -13.87 13.02 -21.89
N VAL A 60 -13.00 14.02 -21.70
CA VAL A 60 -12.44 14.31 -20.37
C VAL A 60 -13.55 14.71 -19.40
N TRP A 61 -14.47 15.57 -19.82
CA TRP A 61 -15.60 15.97 -18.99
C TRP A 61 -16.54 14.81 -18.69
N ASP A 62 -16.87 13.98 -19.69
CA ASP A 62 -17.72 12.80 -19.52
C ASP A 62 -17.11 11.81 -18.50
N LEU A 63 -15.79 11.55 -18.60
CA LEU A 63 -15.07 10.70 -17.66
C LEU A 63 -15.03 11.27 -16.24
N ILE A 64 -14.83 12.59 -16.11
CA ILE A 64 -14.87 13.27 -14.81
C ILE A 64 -16.27 13.17 -14.22
N GLU A 65 -17.31 13.46 -14.99
CA GLU A 65 -18.69 13.42 -14.56
C GLU A 65 -19.11 12.00 -14.11
N GLU A 66 -18.72 10.97 -14.86
CA GLU A 66 -18.95 9.57 -14.48
C GLU A 66 -18.23 9.21 -13.18
N SER A 67 -16.98 9.66 -13.00
CA SER A 67 -16.23 9.43 -11.77
C SER A 67 -16.88 10.08 -10.54
N LEU A 68 -17.48 11.27 -10.71
CA LEU A 68 -18.21 11.96 -9.63
C LEU A 68 -19.52 11.22 -9.30
N LYS A 69 -20.28 10.77 -10.32
CA LYS A 69 -21.51 9.99 -10.13
C LYS A 69 -21.26 8.66 -9.42
N GLU A 70 -20.12 8.00 -9.67
CA GLU A 70 -19.72 6.80 -8.93
C GLU A 70 -19.36 7.08 -7.47
N SER A 71 -18.76 8.24 -7.20
CA SER A 71 -18.41 8.62 -5.82
C SER A 71 -19.63 8.78 -4.92
N GLU A 72 -20.77 9.18 -5.48
CA GLU A 72 -22.07 9.27 -4.79
C GLU A 72 -22.72 7.90 -4.55
N LYS A 73 -22.36 6.88 -5.34
CA LYS A 73 -22.95 5.52 -5.28
C LYS A 73 -22.10 4.51 -4.50
N LYS A 74 -20.84 4.84 -4.18
CA LYS A 74 -20.03 3.95 -3.34
C LYS A 74 -20.54 4.03 -1.90
N PRO A 75 -20.90 2.91 -1.24
CA PRO A 75 -21.00 2.93 0.21
C PRO A 75 -19.66 3.46 0.73
N HIS A 76 -19.76 4.52 1.51
CA HIS A 76 -18.67 5.35 1.98
C HIS A 76 -17.83 4.59 3.00
N THR A 77 -17.21 3.46 2.64
CA THR A 77 -16.50 2.61 3.59
C THR A 77 -15.24 3.28 4.14
N ARG A 78 -14.76 4.36 3.52
CA ARG A 78 -13.69 5.19 4.09
C ARG A 78 -14.22 6.33 4.95
N ASN A 79 -15.15 7.14 4.48
CA ASN A 79 -15.58 8.26 5.33
C ASN A 79 -16.67 7.89 6.35
N GLN A 80 -17.36 6.74 6.25
CA GLN A 80 -18.05 6.17 7.44
C GLN A 80 -17.04 5.82 8.52
N VAL A 81 -15.85 5.33 8.19
CA VAL A 81 -14.85 5.04 9.23
C VAL A 81 -14.34 6.35 9.84
N ASP A 82 -14.10 7.40 9.05
CA ASP A 82 -13.71 8.72 9.57
C ASP A 82 -14.84 9.41 10.36
N GLU A 83 -16.10 9.23 9.95
CA GLU A 83 -17.26 9.83 10.61
C GLU A 83 -17.69 9.03 11.86
N LEU A 84 -17.62 7.69 11.83
CA LEU A 84 -17.74 6.83 13.01
C LEU A 84 -16.57 7.04 13.98
N THR A 85 -15.32 7.16 13.51
CA THR A 85 -14.19 7.44 14.44
C THR A 85 -14.32 8.81 15.10
N ASN A 86 -14.91 9.79 14.43
CA ASN A 86 -15.22 11.08 15.02
C ASN A 86 -16.43 11.03 15.98
N GLN A 87 -17.47 10.25 15.69
CA GLN A 87 -18.61 10.01 16.59
C GLN A 87 -18.25 9.15 17.81
N PHE A 88 -17.39 8.14 17.63
CA PHE A 88 -16.94 7.20 18.65
C PHE A 88 -15.55 7.56 19.19
N LYS A 89 -15.25 8.85 19.38
CA LYS A 89 -14.00 9.32 20.02
C LYS A 89 -13.71 8.68 21.40
N PHE A 90 -14.71 8.04 22.01
CA PHE A 90 -14.60 7.32 23.28
C PHE A 90 -14.43 5.79 23.16
N ILE A 91 -14.47 5.22 21.95
CA ILE A 91 -14.04 3.84 21.72
C ILE A 91 -12.60 3.89 21.23
N TYR A 92 -11.66 3.62 22.13
CA TYR A 92 -10.24 3.48 21.80
C TYR A 92 -10.06 2.18 20.98
N VAL A 93 -10.18 2.26 19.65
CA VAL A 93 -9.75 1.17 18.77
C VAL A 93 -8.26 1.34 18.56
N ASP A 94 -7.47 0.51 19.25
CA ASP A 94 -6.01 0.61 19.29
C ASP A 94 -5.40 0.40 17.87
N PRO A 95 -4.79 1.43 17.25
CA PRO A 95 -4.21 1.33 15.90
C PRO A 95 -2.99 0.40 15.83
N THR A 96 -2.55 -0.12 16.98
CA THR A 96 -1.40 -1.01 17.17
C THR A 96 -1.61 -2.45 16.70
N LYS A 97 -2.83 -2.89 16.36
CA LYS A 97 -3.06 -4.22 15.74
C LYS A 97 -2.62 -4.31 14.27
N LYS A 98 -1.89 -3.33 13.74
CA LYS A 98 -1.01 -3.54 12.58
C LYS A 98 0.27 -4.17 13.09
N GLN A 99 0.55 -5.41 12.69
CA GLN A 99 1.83 -6.09 12.96
C GLN A 99 3.00 -5.11 12.70
N GLN A 100 3.65 -4.63 13.76
CA GLN A 100 4.72 -3.64 13.64
C GLN A 100 5.86 -4.25 12.82
N TYR A 101 6.16 -3.63 11.67
CA TYR A 101 7.25 -4.06 10.82
C TYR A 101 8.58 -3.53 11.37
N VAL A 102 9.48 -4.43 11.76
CA VAL A 102 10.81 -4.09 12.27
C VAL A 102 11.68 -3.58 11.11
N THR A 103 12.00 -2.28 11.13
CA THR A 103 12.93 -1.62 10.22
C THR A 103 14.32 -1.48 10.84
N THR A 104 15.29 -0.94 10.09
CA THR A 104 16.64 -0.65 10.61
C THR A 104 16.67 0.47 11.64
N LYS A 105 15.67 1.36 11.65
CA LYS A 105 15.50 2.44 12.63
C LYS A 105 14.47 2.10 13.70
N TYR A 106 14.18 0.82 13.89
CA TYR A 106 13.16 0.38 14.84
C TYR A 106 13.70 0.46 16.26
N GLU A 107 13.11 1.34 17.06
CA GLU A 107 13.38 1.45 18.49
C GLU A 107 12.44 0.52 19.27
N LEU A 108 12.98 -0.14 20.30
CA LEU A 108 12.19 -1.01 21.14
C LEU A 108 11.29 -0.17 22.08
N PRO A 109 9.98 -0.44 22.16
CA PRO A 109 9.10 0.33 23.05
C PRO A 109 9.52 0.22 24.52
N ILE A 110 9.71 1.35 25.22
CA ILE A 110 10.08 1.40 26.65
C ILE A 110 9.11 0.60 27.52
N ILE A 111 7.83 0.58 27.12
CA ILE A 111 6.74 -0.05 27.88
C ILE A 111 6.91 -1.59 27.97
N ARG A 112 7.78 -2.19 27.14
CA ARG A 112 8.16 -3.62 27.24
C ARG A 112 8.83 -3.98 28.58
N LEU A 113 9.44 -3.00 29.25
CA LEU A 113 10.17 -3.17 30.51
C LEU A 113 9.29 -3.05 31.76
N PHE A 114 8.03 -2.59 31.63
CA PHE A 114 7.15 -2.53 32.78
C PHE A 114 6.81 -3.94 33.27
N PRO A 115 6.83 -4.19 34.59
CA PRO A 115 6.61 -5.52 35.15
C PRO A 115 5.17 -6.03 34.98
N GLU A 116 4.21 -5.14 34.67
CA GLU A 116 2.79 -5.49 34.64
C GLU A 116 2.24 -5.78 33.23
N GLY A 117 1.55 -6.92 33.11
CA GLY A 117 0.63 -7.22 32.00
C GLY A 117 1.21 -7.99 30.82
N HIS A 118 2.51 -8.34 30.83
CA HIS A 118 3.14 -9.09 29.74
C HIS A 118 3.04 -10.60 29.96
N TYR A 119 1.86 -11.16 29.69
CA TYR A 119 1.63 -12.61 29.81
C TYR A 119 1.70 -13.30 28.44
N PRO A 120 2.23 -14.53 28.39
CA PRO A 120 2.24 -15.33 27.17
C PRO A 120 0.86 -15.95 26.92
N GLU A 121 0.38 -15.86 25.68
CA GLU A 121 -0.84 -16.50 25.18
C GLU A 121 -0.52 -17.36 23.96
N TRP A 122 -1.06 -18.57 23.92
CA TRP A 122 -0.92 -19.44 22.76
C TRP A 122 -2.04 -19.17 21.75
N ARG A 123 -1.68 -19.08 20.47
CA ARG A 123 -2.63 -18.88 19.36
C ARG A 123 -2.41 -19.89 18.25
N GLU A 124 -3.50 -20.19 17.54
CA GLU A 124 -3.47 -21.11 16.40
C GLU A 124 -2.61 -20.55 15.26
N THR A 125 -2.72 -19.24 15.02
CA THR A 125 -1.96 -18.55 13.97
C THR A 125 -0.50 -18.37 14.36
N ARG A 126 0.39 -18.70 13.42
CA ARG A 126 1.82 -18.45 13.54
C ARG A 126 2.16 -17.10 12.95
N SER A 127 2.98 -16.33 13.64
CA SER A 127 3.62 -15.16 13.03
C SER A 127 5.10 -15.08 13.37
N SER A 128 5.82 -14.26 12.62
CA SER A 128 7.26 -14.12 12.76
C SER A 128 7.64 -13.47 14.08
N CYS A 129 8.65 -14.01 14.76
CA CYS A 129 9.18 -13.46 15.99
C CYS A 129 9.76 -12.05 15.80
N VAL A 130 9.23 -11.09 16.56
CA VAL A 130 9.65 -9.68 16.49
C VAL A 130 11.07 -9.51 17.01
N TRP A 131 11.42 -10.19 18.11
CA TRP A 131 12.76 -10.14 18.70
C TRP A 131 13.85 -10.68 17.75
N CYS A 132 13.60 -11.81 17.10
CA CYS A 132 14.55 -12.35 16.13
C CYS A 132 14.76 -11.40 14.94
N LYS A 133 13.70 -10.73 14.47
CA LYS A 133 13.81 -9.72 13.42
C LYS A 133 14.65 -8.52 13.87
N TYR A 134 14.44 -8.06 15.10
CA TYR A 134 15.21 -6.97 15.69
C TYR A 134 16.71 -7.31 15.78
N LEU A 135 17.07 -8.49 16.31
CA LEU A 135 18.48 -8.93 16.39
C LEU A 135 19.17 -9.01 15.03
N VAL A 136 18.51 -9.59 14.02
CA VAL A 136 19.06 -9.65 12.65
C VAL A 136 19.34 -8.26 12.10
N LYS A 137 18.44 -7.30 12.35
CA LYS A 137 18.61 -5.92 11.90
C LYS A 137 19.69 -5.18 12.69
N LYS A 138 19.78 -5.40 13.99
CA LYS A 138 20.81 -4.81 14.86
C LYS A 138 22.21 -5.29 14.49
N ASN A 139 22.37 -6.59 14.25
CA ASN A 139 23.64 -7.20 13.84
C ASN A 139 23.99 -6.98 12.36
N GLN A 140 23.16 -6.25 11.61
CA GLN A 140 23.29 -6.06 10.15
C GLN A 140 23.41 -7.38 9.36
N GLU A 141 22.82 -8.45 9.88
CA GLU A 141 22.82 -9.76 9.24
C GLU A 141 21.85 -9.79 8.06
N LYS A 142 22.14 -10.65 7.07
CA LYS A 142 21.22 -10.86 5.94
C LYS A 142 19.92 -11.46 6.47
N ALA A 143 18.80 -10.80 6.18
CA ALA A 143 17.49 -11.29 6.56
C ALA A 143 17.25 -12.68 5.97
N ALA A 144 16.99 -13.66 6.84
CA ALA A 144 16.59 -14.99 6.40
C ALA A 144 15.28 -14.91 5.60
N LYS A 145 15.19 -15.68 4.51
CA LYS A 145 14.00 -15.75 3.64
C LYS A 145 12.73 -16.10 4.44
N ASN A 146 12.88 -16.91 5.49
CA ASN A 146 11.82 -17.28 6.43
C ASN A 146 12.30 -17.01 7.87
N PRO A 147 11.87 -15.89 8.50
CA PRO A 147 12.22 -15.63 9.89
C PRO A 147 11.55 -16.67 10.82
N PRO A 148 12.12 -16.92 12.00
CA PRO A 148 11.53 -17.83 12.98
C PRO A 148 10.08 -17.43 13.30
N GLN A 149 9.17 -18.41 13.31
CA GLN A 149 7.76 -18.19 13.61
C GLN A 149 7.40 -18.72 15.00
N SER A 150 6.45 -18.07 15.66
CA SER A 150 5.94 -18.45 16.98
C SER A 150 4.41 -18.45 17.01
N GLN A 151 3.86 -19.36 17.83
CA GLN A 151 2.45 -19.42 18.24
C GLN A 151 2.23 -18.73 19.59
N LEU A 152 3.31 -18.29 20.23
CA LEU A 152 3.29 -17.67 21.55
C LEU A 152 3.36 -16.15 21.40
N TYR A 153 2.36 -15.47 21.94
CA TYR A 153 2.15 -14.04 21.84
C TYR A 153 2.22 -13.37 23.21
N CYS A 154 2.71 -12.13 23.26
CA CYS A 154 2.53 -11.27 24.43
C CYS A 154 1.16 -10.58 24.35
N ILE A 155 0.26 -10.83 25.31
CA ILE A 155 -1.13 -10.34 25.28
C ILE A 155 -1.20 -8.81 25.21
N LYS A 156 -0.33 -8.11 25.96
CA LYS A 156 -0.32 -6.65 26.04
C LYS A 156 0.07 -5.96 24.73
N TYR A 157 0.91 -6.62 23.93
CA TYR A 157 1.51 -6.04 22.73
C TYR A 157 1.07 -6.70 21.42
N ASP A 158 0.38 -7.83 21.51
CA ASP A 158 -0.02 -8.65 20.37
C ASP A 158 1.17 -9.04 19.47
N LEU A 159 2.35 -9.26 20.07
CA LEU A 159 3.59 -9.60 19.37
C LEU A 159 3.92 -11.07 19.56
N ALA A 160 4.24 -11.76 18.47
CA ALA A 160 4.78 -13.11 18.52
C ALA A 160 6.24 -13.11 18.97
N LEU A 161 6.54 -13.93 19.97
CA LEU A 161 7.87 -14.10 20.54
C LEU A 161 8.17 -15.60 20.62
N CYS A 162 9.35 -16.02 20.16
CA CYS A 162 9.75 -17.42 20.25
C CYS A 162 10.02 -17.82 21.70
N CYS A 163 9.54 -19.00 22.08
CA CYS A 163 9.94 -19.68 23.30
C CYS A 163 10.27 -21.12 22.92
N ASN A 164 11.56 -21.41 22.71
CA ASN A 164 12.05 -22.74 22.35
C ASN A 164 13.11 -23.17 23.38
N LYS A 165 13.21 -24.47 23.65
CA LYS A 165 14.26 -25.04 24.52
C LYS A 165 15.64 -25.03 23.86
N GLU A 166 15.70 -25.12 22.53
CA GLU A 166 16.95 -25.16 21.75
C GLU A 166 17.49 -23.77 21.35
N ARG A 167 16.69 -22.71 21.51
CA ARG A 167 17.07 -21.32 21.20
C ARG A 167 16.87 -20.44 22.42
N SER A 168 17.34 -19.18 22.36
CA SER A 168 17.09 -18.21 23.44
C SER A 168 15.59 -17.98 23.62
N ASN A 169 15.20 -17.72 24.88
CA ASN A 169 13.83 -17.38 25.23
C ASN A 169 13.56 -15.92 24.84
N CYS A 170 13.18 -15.72 23.59
CA CYS A 170 12.92 -14.38 23.02
C CYS A 170 11.81 -13.63 23.79
N PHE A 171 10.89 -14.34 24.44
CA PHE A 171 9.88 -13.71 25.29
C PHE A 171 10.54 -13.04 26.50
N LYS A 172 11.37 -13.77 27.23
CA LYS A 172 12.13 -13.24 28.36
C LYS A 172 13.05 -12.11 27.89
N ASP A 173 13.85 -12.37 26.86
CA ASP A 173 14.85 -11.42 26.36
C ASP A 173 14.21 -10.10 25.94
N PHE A 174 13.08 -10.14 25.23
CA PHE A 174 12.35 -8.93 24.80
C PHE A 174 11.86 -8.08 25.99
N HIS A 175 11.46 -8.69 27.10
CA HIS A 175 10.95 -8.00 28.29
C HIS A 175 12.05 -7.61 29.31
N THR A 176 13.26 -8.17 29.20
CA THR A 176 14.35 -7.88 30.14
C THR A 176 15.53 -7.12 29.53
N TYR A 177 15.70 -7.17 28.21
CA TYR A 177 16.83 -6.54 27.53
C TYR A 177 16.85 -5.04 27.77
N ARG A 178 17.97 -4.46 28.20
CA ARG A 178 18.20 -3.01 28.21
C ARG A 178 19.31 -2.73 27.20
N GLU A 179 19.14 -1.69 26.39
CA GLU A 179 20.25 -1.18 25.60
C GLU A 179 21.12 -0.43 26.63
N ASP A 180 22.30 -0.97 26.93
CA ASP A 180 23.27 -0.26 27.76
C ASP A 180 23.81 0.91 26.92
N ASP A 181 23.74 2.12 27.47
CA ASP A 181 24.31 3.33 26.88
C ASP A 181 25.85 3.24 26.99
N ASP A 182 26.53 2.84 25.92
CA ASP A 182 27.96 3.12 25.70
C ASP A 182 28.15 4.48 25.02
#